data_AF-A0A6V7IY78-F1
#
_entry.id   AF-A0A6V7IY78-F1
#
_cell.length_a   1.000
_cell.length_b   1.000
_cell.length_c   1.000
_cell.angle_alpha   90.00
_cell.angle_beta   90.00
_cell.angle_gamma   90.00
#
_symmetry.space_group_name_H-M   'P 1'
#
loop_
_entity.id
_entity.type
_entity.pdbx_description
1 polymer ?
#
loop_
_entity_poly.entity_id
_entity_poly.type
_entity_poly.pdbx_seq_one_letter_code
_entity_poly.pdbx_strand_id
1 'polypeptide(L)'
;LSDDQKDYIDRRGIHVVVGHYIGDSVDPLKSPNVTKEIVNKNMFNPRPFDGKNGEPVLIPPKDFIAMQQLFQINRFNLMASDRIPLNRSLPDVRKK
;
A
#
# COMPACT_ATOMS: atom_id res chain seq x y z
N LEU A 1 -17.04 -9.51 3.65
CA LEU A 1 -16.08 -10.37 4.37
C LEU A 1 -15.95 -11.62 3.52
N SER A 2 -14.78 -11.83 2.92
CA SER A 2 -14.54 -12.80 1.84
C SER A 2 -14.77 -14.24 2.29
N ASP A 3 -15.39 -15.03 1.42
CA ASP A 3 -15.91 -16.40 1.61
C ASP A 3 -14.88 -17.51 1.91
N ASP A 4 -13.66 -17.18 2.34
CA ASP A 4 -12.56 -18.16 2.48
C ASP A 4 -12.33 -18.69 3.90
N GLN A 5 -13.12 -18.24 4.89
CA GLN A 5 -12.99 -18.74 6.25
C GLN A 5 -13.85 -20.01 6.45
N LYS A 6 -13.37 -21.14 5.92
CA LYS A 6 -13.95 -22.46 6.26
C LYS A 6 -13.53 -22.83 7.67
N ASP A 7 -14.45 -22.69 8.63
CA ASP A 7 -14.24 -23.17 10.00
C ASP A 7 -14.01 -24.69 9.98
N TYR A 8 -12.79 -25.11 10.30
CA TYR A 8 -12.45 -26.51 10.44
C TYR A 8 -12.61 -26.92 11.90
N ILE A 9 -13.55 -27.84 12.17
CA ILE A 9 -13.76 -28.44 13.48
C ILE A 9 -13.15 -29.85 13.43
N ASP A 10 -12.10 -30.09 14.22
CA ASP A 10 -11.49 -31.42 14.35
C ASP A 10 -12.48 -32.41 15.00
N ARG A 11 -12.28 -33.72 14.85
CA ARG A 11 -13.14 -34.79 15.41
C ARG A 11 -13.31 -34.72 16.93
N ARG A 12 -12.49 -33.91 17.61
CA ARG A 12 -12.52 -33.62 19.05
C ARG A 12 -13.27 -32.33 19.42
N GLY A 13 -13.87 -31.63 18.45
CA GLY A 13 -14.64 -30.40 18.68
C GLY A 13 -13.80 -29.12 18.81
N ILE A 14 -12.53 -29.14 18.38
CA ILE A 14 -11.63 -27.99 18.48
C ILE A 14 -11.70 -27.16 17.19
N HIS A 15 -11.90 -25.86 17.32
CA HIS A 15 -11.89 -24.90 16.21
C HIS A 15 -10.45 -24.59 15.78
N VAL A 16 -10.10 -24.88 14.53
CA VAL A 16 -8.77 -24.62 13.98
C VAL A 16 -8.82 -23.39 13.09
N VAL A 17 -8.05 -22.36 13.44
CA VAL A 17 -7.85 -21.17 12.61
C VAL A 17 -6.47 -21.25 11.96
N VAL A 18 -6.41 -21.31 10.63
CA VAL A 18 -5.15 -21.31 9.88
C VAL A 18 -4.86 -19.89 9.39
N GLY A 19 -3.92 -19.21 10.05
CA GLY A 19 -3.41 -17.92 9.58
C GLY A 19 -2.42 -18.13 8.43
N HIS A 20 -2.72 -17.58 7.25
CA HIS A 20 -1.74 -17.51 6.17
C HIS A 20 -0.79 -16.35 6.46
N TYR A 21 0.43 -16.66 6.91
CA TYR A 21 1.48 -15.65 7.05
C TYR A 21 1.98 -15.26 5.66
N ILE A 22 1.54 -14.09 5.20
CA ILE A 22 2.11 -13.45 4.02
C ILE A 22 3.32 -12.63 4.51
N GLY A 23 4.38 -13.34 4.90
CA GLY A 23 5.67 -12.74 5.24
C GLY A 23 6.38 -12.24 4.02
N ASP A 24 6.98 -11.04 4.13
CA ASP A 24 7.78 -10.34 3.12
C ASP A 24 7.60 -10.91 1.71
N SER A 25 6.38 -10.80 1.17
CA SER A 25 5.99 -11.44 -0.10
C SER A 25 6.49 -10.63 -1.30
N VAL A 26 7.72 -10.13 -1.17
CA VAL A 26 8.62 -10.03 -2.30
C VAL A 26 9.03 -11.45 -2.62
N ASP A 27 8.16 -12.15 -3.36
CA ASP A 27 8.59 -13.31 -4.14
C ASP A 27 9.91 -12.89 -4.83
N PRO A 28 11.06 -13.53 -4.54
CA PRO A 28 12.35 -13.11 -5.10
C PRO A 28 12.37 -13.18 -6.63
N LEU A 29 11.40 -13.89 -7.23
CA LEU A 29 11.15 -13.90 -8.67
C LEU A 29 10.28 -12.72 -9.17
N LYS A 30 9.58 -12.01 -8.27
CA LYS A 30 8.82 -10.77 -8.52
C LYS A 30 9.53 -9.50 -8.09
N SER A 31 10.68 -9.57 -7.42
CA SER A 31 11.52 -8.38 -7.27
C SER A 31 11.82 -7.89 -8.69
N PRO A 32 11.30 -6.73 -9.12
CA PRO A 32 11.57 -6.23 -10.44
C PRO A 32 13.08 -6.10 -10.58
N ASN A 33 13.63 -6.24 -11.79
CA ASN A 33 14.97 -5.74 -12.06
C ASN A 33 14.95 -4.22 -11.86
N VAL A 34 15.15 -3.77 -10.61
CA VAL A 34 15.06 -2.37 -10.22
C VAL A 34 16.29 -1.67 -10.77
N THR A 35 16.12 -0.91 -11.85
CA THR A 35 17.20 -0.09 -12.40
C THR A 35 17.41 1.13 -11.51
N LYS A 36 18.65 1.65 -11.49
CA LYS A 36 18.99 2.89 -10.75
C LYS A 36 18.12 4.07 -11.19
N GLU A 37 17.65 4.06 -12.44
CA GLU A 37 16.74 5.06 -12.98
C GLU A 37 15.39 5.07 -12.26
N ILE A 38 14.82 3.90 -11.95
CA ILE A 38 13.53 3.80 -11.23
C ILE A 38 13.67 4.30 -9.79
N VAL A 39 14.75 3.93 -9.11
CA VAL A 39 15.01 4.34 -7.71
C VAL A 39 15.20 5.85 -7.61
N ASN A 40 15.90 6.44 -8.57
CA ASN A 40 16.27 7.86 -8.52
C ASN A 40 15.26 8.78 -9.23
N LYS A 41 14.19 8.24 -9.83
CA LYS A 41 13.18 9.04 -10.49
C LYS A 41 12.27 9.68 -9.46
N ASN A 42 12.66 10.86 -8.99
CA ASN A 42 11.79 11.72 -8.19
C ASN A 42 10.67 12.28 -9.09
N MET A 43 9.42 11.84 -8.87
CA MET A 43 8.24 12.29 -9.62
C MET A 43 7.43 13.34 -8.83
N PHE A 44 8.10 14.09 -7.95
CA PHE A 44 7.49 15.12 -7.12
C PHE A 44 6.77 16.18 -7.96
N ASN A 45 5.44 16.15 -7.90
CA ASN A 45 4.54 17.05 -8.62
C ASN A 45 3.28 17.26 -7.76
N PRO A 46 3.38 18.11 -6.71
CA PRO A 46 2.33 18.26 -5.72
C PRO A 46 1.09 18.91 -6.35
N ARG A 47 -0.08 18.34 -6.06
CA ARG A 47 -1.38 18.88 -6.45
C ARG A 47 -2.04 19.56 -5.25
N PRO A 48 -2.55 20.79 -5.38
CA PRO A 48 -3.04 21.56 -4.22
C PRO A 48 -4.12 20.88 -3.37
N PHE A 49 -4.88 19.95 -3.94
CA PHE A 49 -6.01 19.29 -3.28
C PHE A 49 -5.74 17.83 -2.90
N ASP A 50 -4.69 17.20 -3.42
CA ASP A 50 -4.38 15.80 -3.14
C ASP A 50 -3.93 15.66 -1.67
N GLY A 51 -4.63 14.82 -0.91
CA GLY A 51 -4.32 14.59 0.50
C GLY A 51 -4.74 15.73 1.45
N LYS A 52 -5.43 16.77 0.93
CA LYS A 52 -5.94 17.88 1.74
C LYS A 52 -6.97 17.37 2.74
N ASN A 53 -6.91 17.85 3.99
CA ASN A 53 -7.80 17.40 5.07
C ASN A 53 -7.80 15.88 5.33
N GLY A 54 -6.74 15.16 4.91
CA GLY A 54 -6.68 13.71 5.05
C GLY A 54 -7.46 12.93 4.01
N GLU A 55 -7.98 13.57 2.96
CA GLU A 55 -8.66 12.90 1.84
C GLU A 55 -7.74 11.90 1.13
N PRO A 56 -8.28 10.78 0.61
CA PRO A 56 -7.48 9.77 -0.09
C PRO A 56 -6.96 10.29 -1.44
N VAL A 57 -5.75 9.90 -1.80
CA VAL A 57 -5.13 10.23 -3.10
C VAL A 57 -5.27 9.04 -4.04
N LEU A 58 -5.98 9.23 -5.15
CA LEU A 58 -6.21 8.20 -6.16
C LEU A 58 -5.15 8.27 -7.27
N ILE A 59 -4.47 7.15 -7.50
CA ILE A 59 -3.51 6.99 -8.60
C ILE A 59 -4.24 6.42 -9.83
N PRO A 60 -4.10 7.03 -11.02
CA PRO A 60 -4.66 6.52 -12.26
C PRO A 60 -4.23 5.07 -12.53
N PRO A 61 -5.12 4.21 -13.07
CA PRO A 61 -4.79 2.82 -13.34
C PRO A 61 -3.58 2.62 -14.28
N LYS A 62 -3.36 3.56 -15.21
CA LYS A 62 -2.19 3.56 -16.10
C LYS A 62 -0.85 3.54 -15.36
N ASP A 63 -0.81 4.07 -14.14
CA ASP A 63 0.40 4.21 -13.34
C ASP A 63 0.54 3.08 -12.29
N PHE A 64 -0.38 2.10 -12.30
CA PHE A 64 -0.46 1.06 -11.26
C PHE A 64 0.80 0.20 -11.16
N ILE A 65 1.43 -0.13 -12.30
CA ILE A 65 2.65 -0.94 -12.31
C ILE A 65 3.81 -0.20 -11.64
N ALA A 66 4.01 1.07 -12.02
CA ALA A 66 5.06 1.92 -11.42
C ALA A 66 4.82 2.12 -9.92
N MET A 67 3.55 2.33 -9.53
CA MET A 67 3.15 2.47 -8.13
C MET A 67 3.48 1.20 -7.34
N GLN A 68 3.19 0.02 -7.90
CA GLN A 68 3.50 -1.26 -7.26
C GLN A 68 5.00 -1.46 -7.09
N GLN A 69 5.81 -1.15 -8.12
CA GLN A 69 7.27 -1.24 -8.05
C GLN A 69 7.84 -0.32 -6.98
N LEU A 70 7.42 0.95 -6.96
CA LEU A 70 7.86 1.92 -5.96
C LEU A 70 7.41 1.55 -4.54
N PHE A 71 6.23 0.95 -4.41
CA PHE A 71 5.76 0.40 -3.13
C PHE A 71 6.62 -0.77 -2.67
N GLN A 72 7.04 -1.67 -3.56
CA GLN A 72 7.93 -2.79 -3.19
C GLN A 72 9.27 -2.30 -2.65
N ILE A 73 9.82 -1.23 -3.23
CA ILE A 73 11.10 -0.65 -2.80
C ILE A 73 10.96 0.11 -1.48
N ASN A 74 9.96 1.00 -1.39
CA ASN A 74 9.85 1.96 -0.29
C ASN A 74 8.98 1.48 0.87
N ARG A 75 8.14 0.46 0.64
CA ARG A 75 7.10 -0.03 1.58
C ARG A 75 6.01 0.98 1.91
N PHE A 76 5.93 2.06 1.13
CA PHE A 76 4.84 3.03 1.12
C PHE A 76 4.54 3.48 -0.32
N ASN A 77 3.36 4.04 -0.55
CA ASN A 77 2.97 4.52 -1.87
C ASN A 77 3.65 5.86 -2.18
N LEU A 78 4.87 5.79 -2.70
CA LEU A 78 5.66 6.97 -3.04
C LEU A 78 4.97 7.83 -4.12
N MET A 79 4.30 7.22 -5.11
CA MET A 79 3.58 7.97 -6.15
C MET A 79 2.43 8.82 -5.60
N ALA A 80 1.76 8.35 -4.55
CA ALA A 80 0.75 9.15 -3.85
C ALA A 80 1.40 10.25 -3.04
N SER A 81 2.49 9.95 -2.33
CA SER A 81 3.25 10.93 -1.55
C SER A 81 3.76 12.09 -2.42
N ASP A 82 4.29 11.80 -3.61
CA ASP A 82 4.83 12.78 -4.56
C ASP A 82 3.79 13.79 -5.07
N ARG A 83 2.49 13.46 -4.95
CA ARG A 83 1.38 14.35 -5.29
C ARG A 83 0.86 15.16 -4.11
N ILE A 84 1.19 14.78 -2.89
CA ILE A 84 0.73 15.48 -1.69
C ILE A 84 1.65 16.70 -1.45
N PRO A 85 1.08 17.91 -1.26
CA PRO A 85 1.86 19.06 -0.84
C PRO A 85 2.57 18.82 0.49
N LEU A 86 3.86 19.18 0.58
CA LEU A 86 4.67 18.99 1.80
C LEU A 86 4.09 19.70 3.03
N ASN A 87 3.36 20.78 2.81
CA ASN A 87 2.75 21.63 3.82
C ASN A 87 1.22 21.43 3.93
N ARG A 88 0.71 20.21 3.68
CA ARG A 88 -0.72 19.93 3.83
C ARG A 88 -1.19 19.98 5.30
N SER A 89 -2.46 20.35 5.50
CA SER A 89 -3.12 20.32 6.80
C SER A 89 -3.97 19.06 6.99
N LEU A 90 -4.13 18.64 8.25
CA LEU A 90 -4.99 17.55 8.66
C LEU A 90 -6.09 18.07 9.61
N PRO A 91 -7.30 17.46 9.58
CA PRO A 91 -8.33 17.74 10.56
C PRO A 91 -7.91 17.19 11.93
N ASP A 92 -8.31 17.87 13.00
CA ASP A 92 -8.08 17.37 14.35
C ASP A 92 -9.06 16.22 14.65
N VAL A 93 -8.53 15.01 14.85
CA VAL A 93 -9.30 13.80 15.14
C VAL A 93 -9.34 13.47 16.64
N ARG A 94 -8.72 14.28 17.49
CA ARG A 94 -8.73 14.06 18.95
C ARG A 94 -10.15 14.26 19.47
N LYS A 95 -10.64 13.32 20.29
CA LYS A 95 -11.94 13.44 20.95
C LYS A 95 -11.95 14.73 21.78
N LYS A 96 -13.02 15.51 21.66
CA LYS A 96 -13.33 16.62 22.58
C LYS A 96 -13.83 16.07 23.90
#